data_AF-A0AAW0QZ30-F1
#
_entry.id   AF-A0AAW0QZ30-F1
#
_cell.length_a   1.000
_cell.length_b   1.000
_cell.length_c   1.000
_cell.angle_alpha   90.00
_cell.angle_beta   90.00
_cell.angle_gamma   90.00
#
_symmetry.space_group_name_H-M   'P 1'
#
loop_
_entity.id
_entity.type
_entity.pdbx_description
1 polymer ?
#
loop_
_entity_poly.entity_id
_entity_poly.type
_entity_poly.pdbx_seq_one_letter_code
_entity_poly.pdbx_strand_id
1 'polypeptide(L)'
;MARGNSSNANRTLRGGFDGPHQFLPRPTQEYINSLDEELPHLPTNLLAQEQDDVLNQVNDRLSQCAFDFVAKYQFPVPLTQDKRPVEGPSDREWTEWVALLKSLATKRRIPSRVIYGGQIKQLVTILENSLEMRHAAKHQSRPLKDDRNVLQLISAGTQVAKFLKNAPAMEYLDKLYCETEELIQSRKLAPASTDGSLVPHNRSSNTGRGQLA
;
A
#
# COMPACT_ATOMS: atom_id res chain seq x y z
N MET A 1 -10.79 -60.45 18.31
CA MET A 1 -9.55 -59.83 18.83
C MET A 1 -8.73 -59.35 17.63
N ALA A 2 -8.76 -58.05 17.30
CA ALA A 2 -7.77 -57.00 17.64
C ALA A 2 -6.58 -56.96 16.64
N ARG A 3 -6.54 -55.96 15.73
CA ARG A 3 -5.61 -54.77 15.65
C ARG A 3 -4.14 -55.13 15.32
N GLY A 4 -3.38 -54.44 14.46
CA GLY A 4 -3.44 -53.10 13.84
C GLY A 4 -2.47 -53.01 12.63
N ASN A 5 -2.66 -52.10 11.68
CA ASN A 5 -2.33 -50.66 11.66
C ASN A 5 -0.84 -50.36 11.38
N SER A 6 -0.55 -49.91 10.15
CA SER A 6 0.55 -48.98 9.87
C SER A 6 0.20 -48.13 8.66
N SER A 7 -0.34 -46.96 8.98
CA SER A 7 -0.43 -45.79 8.15
C SER A 7 0.95 -45.43 7.59
N ASN A 8 1.04 -45.07 6.31
CA ASN A 8 1.81 -43.88 5.99
C ASN A 8 1.21 -43.13 4.80
N ALA A 9 0.69 -41.97 5.16
CA ALA A 9 0.22 -40.91 4.30
C ALA A 9 1.27 -40.59 3.23
N ASN A 10 1.03 -41.00 1.99
CA ASN A 10 1.48 -40.24 0.84
C ASN A 10 0.25 -39.54 0.26
N ARG A 11 -0.29 -38.60 1.05
CA ARG A 11 -1.41 -37.74 0.66
C ARG A 11 -0.90 -36.84 -0.45
N THR A 12 -1.27 -37.22 -1.66
CA THR A 12 -1.11 -36.52 -2.93
C THR A 12 -1.30 -35.01 -2.80
N LEU A 13 -0.19 -34.30 -2.59
CA LEU A 13 0.00 -32.91 -3.01
C LEU A 13 0.75 -32.90 -4.35
N ARG A 14 0.37 -33.79 -5.27
CA ARG A 14 0.74 -33.68 -6.68
C ARG A 14 -0.40 -32.89 -7.31
N GLY A 15 -0.10 -31.65 -7.72
CA GLY A 15 -1.06 -30.56 -7.91
C GLY A 15 -2.29 -30.96 -8.72
N GLY A 16 -3.47 -30.49 -8.29
CA GLY A 16 -4.75 -30.71 -8.97
C GLY A 16 -4.85 -30.11 -10.39
N PHE A 17 -3.73 -29.67 -10.95
CA PHE A 17 -3.57 -29.21 -12.32
C PHE A 17 -3.18 -30.36 -13.29
N ASP A 18 -2.63 -31.47 -12.78
CA ASP A 18 -2.22 -32.63 -13.60
C ASP A 18 -3.33 -33.69 -13.76
N GLY A 19 -4.50 -33.47 -13.16
CA GLY A 19 -5.66 -34.36 -13.24
C GLY A 19 -6.64 -33.97 -14.37
N PRO A 20 -7.77 -34.68 -14.50
CA PRO A 20 -8.86 -34.27 -15.40
C PRO A 20 -9.29 -32.84 -15.07
N HIS A 21 -9.19 -31.95 -16.06
CA HIS A 21 -9.48 -30.54 -15.90
C HIS A 21 -10.49 -30.08 -16.96
N GLN A 22 -11.33 -29.13 -16.58
CA GLN A 22 -12.29 -28.50 -17.46
C GLN A 22 -11.69 -27.19 -17.98
N PHE A 23 -11.74 -27.01 -19.30
CA PHE A 23 -11.57 -25.69 -19.90
C PHE A 23 -12.93 -25.01 -20.01
N LEU A 24 -12.98 -23.72 -19.67
CA LEU A 24 -14.13 -22.90 -20.00
C LEU A 24 -14.16 -22.66 -21.52
N PRO A 25 -15.34 -22.61 -22.16
CA PRO A 25 -15.42 -22.25 -23.57
C PRO A 25 -14.85 -20.86 -23.80
N ARG A 26 -14.06 -20.70 -24.86
CA ARG A 26 -13.48 -19.40 -25.22
C ARG A 26 -14.61 -18.43 -25.60
N PRO A 27 -14.60 -17.18 -25.09
CA PRO A 27 -15.53 -16.15 -25.55
C PRO A 27 -15.36 -15.84 -27.04
N THR A 28 -16.34 -15.16 -27.63
CA THR A 28 -16.26 -14.72 -29.03
C THR A 28 -15.09 -13.75 -29.24
N GLN A 29 -14.55 -13.70 -30.46
CA GLN A 29 -13.39 -12.84 -30.75
C GLN A 29 -13.75 -11.35 -30.62
N GLU A 30 -14.99 -10.97 -30.92
CA GLU A 30 -15.50 -9.61 -30.72
C GLU A 30 -15.47 -9.23 -29.23
N TYR A 31 -15.87 -10.16 -28.36
CA TYR A 31 -15.84 -9.92 -26.92
C TYR A 31 -14.40 -9.82 -26.39
N ILE A 32 -13.50 -10.67 -26.87
CA ILE A 32 -12.07 -10.59 -26.49
C ILE A 32 -11.49 -9.25 -26.91
N ASN A 33 -11.74 -8.81 -28.15
CA ASN A 33 -11.27 -7.51 -28.62
C ASN A 33 -11.81 -6.35 -27.78
N SER A 34 -13.06 -6.44 -27.29
CA SER A 34 -13.63 -5.44 -26.38
C SER A 34 -12.99 -5.44 -24.98
N LEU A 35 -12.36 -6.54 -24.56
CA LEU A 35 -11.60 -6.62 -23.31
C LEU A 35 -10.18 -6.09 -23.44
N ASP A 36 -9.61 -6.15 -24.66
CA ASP A 36 -8.27 -5.67 -24.99
C ASP A 36 -8.25 -4.15 -25.30
N GLU A 37 -9.39 -3.47 -25.16
CA GLU A 37 -9.47 -2.01 -25.23
C GLU A 37 -8.63 -1.33 -24.14
N GLU A 38 -8.23 -0.09 -24.38
CA GLU A 38 -7.41 0.68 -23.44
C GLU A 38 -8.11 0.87 -22.09
N LEU A 39 -7.41 0.54 -21.01
CA LEU A 39 -7.96 0.62 -19.66
C LEU A 39 -8.25 2.08 -19.28
N PRO A 40 -9.41 2.36 -18.65
CA PRO A 40 -9.72 3.71 -18.21
C PRO A 40 -8.74 4.17 -17.13
N HIS A 41 -8.32 5.43 -17.21
CA HIS A 41 -7.53 6.04 -16.15
C HIS A 41 -8.37 6.22 -14.87
N LEU A 42 -7.84 5.74 -13.75
CA LEU A 42 -8.46 5.95 -12.44
C LEU A 42 -8.19 7.38 -11.93
N PRO A 43 -9.13 7.97 -11.16
CA PRO A 43 -8.97 9.32 -10.63
C PRO A 43 -7.72 9.45 -9.75
N THR A 44 -6.92 10.46 -10.05
CA THR A 44 -5.68 10.80 -9.34
C THR A 44 -5.72 12.28 -9.01
N ASN A 45 -6.33 12.64 -7.88
CA ASN A 45 -6.59 14.03 -7.50
C ASN A 45 -5.53 14.58 -6.54
N LEU A 46 -4.87 13.71 -5.77
CA LEU A 46 -3.75 14.10 -4.91
C LEU A 46 -2.49 14.37 -5.72
N LEU A 47 -1.83 15.49 -5.40
CA LEU A 47 -0.50 15.83 -5.91
C LEU A 47 0.56 14.86 -5.37
N ALA A 48 1.70 14.77 -6.05
CA ALA A 48 2.81 13.90 -5.65
C ALA A 48 3.23 14.11 -4.18
N GLN A 49 3.41 15.37 -3.78
CA GLN A 49 3.79 15.73 -2.43
C GLN A 49 2.73 15.32 -1.40
N GLU A 50 1.44 15.52 -1.71
CA GLU A 50 0.34 15.15 -0.82
C GLU A 50 0.28 13.63 -0.61
N GLN A 51 0.53 12.85 -1.68
CA GLN A 51 0.65 11.39 -1.55
C GLN A 51 1.84 11.02 -0.68
N ASP A 52 3.01 11.59 -0.93
CA ASP A 52 4.22 11.29 -0.15
C ASP A 52 4.03 11.63 1.33
N ASP A 53 3.42 12.76 1.64
CA ASP A 53 3.14 13.20 3.02
C ASP A 53 2.19 12.24 3.74
N VAL A 54 1.09 11.83 3.10
CA VAL A 54 0.14 10.86 3.66
C VAL A 54 0.82 9.51 3.90
N LEU A 55 1.60 9.04 2.93
CA LEU A 55 2.26 7.74 2.99
C LEU A 55 3.38 7.70 4.04
N ASN A 56 4.11 8.80 4.21
CA ASN A 56 5.08 8.95 5.29
C ASN A 56 4.41 8.90 6.66
N GLN A 57 3.29 9.61 6.85
CA GLN A 57 2.53 9.56 8.10
C GLN A 57 2.02 8.15 8.42
N VAL A 58 1.53 7.41 7.42
CA VAL A 58 1.15 5.99 7.60
C VAL A 58 2.35 5.16 8.04
N ASN A 59 3.50 5.29 7.37
CA ASN A 59 4.71 4.53 7.68
C ASN A 59 5.23 4.82 9.08
N ASP A 60 5.30 6.09 9.48
CA ASP A 60 5.76 6.49 10.81
C ASP A 60 4.85 5.93 11.90
N ARG A 61 3.53 6.05 11.72
CA ARG A 61 2.55 5.56 12.69
C ARG A 61 2.58 4.04 12.81
N LEU A 62 2.72 3.32 11.69
CA LEU A 62 2.82 1.86 11.70
C LEU A 62 4.14 1.36 12.28
N SER A 63 5.25 2.06 12.02
CA SER A 63 6.56 1.72 12.57
C SER A 63 6.58 1.89 14.09
N GLN A 64 5.98 2.97 14.62
CA GLN A 64 5.73 3.12 16.05
C GLN A 64 4.86 1.98 16.60
N CYS A 65 3.76 1.66 15.91
CA CYS A 65 2.85 0.61 16.33
C CYS A 65 3.54 -0.76 16.43
N ALA A 66 4.40 -1.10 15.47
CA ALA A 66 5.16 -2.35 15.48
C ALA A 66 6.24 -2.36 16.55
N PHE A 67 6.97 -1.25 16.73
CA PHE A 67 7.96 -1.09 17.79
C PHE A 67 7.32 -1.33 19.16
N ASP A 68 6.22 -0.64 19.47
CA ASP A 68 5.50 -0.77 20.75
C ASP A 68 5.01 -2.19 20.97
N PHE A 69 4.49 -2.84 19.93
CA PHE A 69 4.00 -4.22 20.01
C PHE A 69 5.14 -5.21 20.31
N VAL A 70 6.27 -5.07 19.62
CA VAL A 70 7.45 -5.90 19.81
C VAL A 70 8.04 -5.69 21.22
N ALA A 71 8.18 -4.45 21.66
CA ALA A 71 8.68 -4.10 22.98
C ALA A 71 7.75 -4.57 24.09
N LYS A 72 6.43 -4.33 23.97
CA LYS A 72 5.44 -4.72 24.99
C LYS A 72 5.44 -6.21 25.29
N TYR A 73 5.60 -7.05 24.27
CA TYR A 73 5.59 -8.50 24.42
C TYR A 73 7.00 -9.13 24.41
N GLN A 74 8.05 -8.31 24.39
CA GLN A 74 9.45 -8.74 24.41
C GLN A 74 9.76 -9.79 23.33
N PHE A 75 9.27 -9.56 22.10
CA PHE A 75 9.56 -10.49 21.00
C PHE A 75 11.02 -10.37 20.57
N PRO A 76 11.69 -11.50 20.25
CA PRO A 76 13.08 -11.48 19.86
C PRO A 76 13.25 -10.79 18.49
N VAL A 77 14.15 -9.81 18.45
CA VAL A 77 14.55 -9.09 17.25
C VAL A 77 15.91 -9.62 16.80
N PRO A 78 16.03 -10.27 15.63
CA PRO A 78 17.32 -10.73 15.13
C PRO A 78 18.29 -9.57 14.91
N LEU A 79 19.52 -9.72 15.42
CA LEU A 79 20.64 -8.85 15.11
C LEU A 79 21.22 -9.27 13.76
N THR A 80 21.51 -8.28 12.92
CA THR A 80 22.20 -8.47 11.63
C THR A 80 23.59 -7.87 11.78
N GLN A 81 24.63 -8.54 11.26
CA GLN A 81 26.02 -8.13 11.47
C GLN A 81 26.30 -6.66 11.08
N ASP A 82 25.60 -6.14 10.08
CA ASP A 82 25.81 -4.78 9.55
C ASP A 82 24.80 -3.73 10.06
N LYS A 83 23.88 -4.12 10.96
CA LYS A 83 22.82 -3.22 11.44
C LYS A 83 22.95 -2.98 12.93
N ARG A 84 22.85 -1.70 13.31
CA ARG A 84 22.75 -1.31 14.71
C ARG A 84 21.54 -1.99 15.39
N PRO A 85 21.61 -2.25 16.69
CA PRO A 85 20.43 -2.62 17.48
C PRO A 85 19.29 -1.62 17.30
N VAL A 86 18.06 -2.11 17.42
CA VAL A 86 16.87 -1.26 17.33
C VAL A 86 16.68 -0.57 18.67
N GLU A 87 16.75 0.76 18.67
CA GLU A 87 16.53 1.62 19.83
C GLU A 87 15.23 2.43 19.68
N GLY A 88 14.81 2.70 18.44
CA GLY A 88 13.60 3.42 18.12
C GLY A 88 12.82 2.87 16.92
N PRO A 89 11.58 3.37 16.70
CA PRO A 89 10.70 2.91 15.63
C PRO A 89 11.27 3.19 14.23
N SER A 90 11.97 4.33 14.06
CA SER A 90 12.56 4.78 12.80
C SER A 90 13.89 4.09 12.46
N ASP A 91 14.41 3.23 13.33
CA ASP A 91 15.64 2.46 13.04
C ASP A 91 15.42 1.35 12.01
N ARG A 92 14.16 1.11 11.65
CA ARG A 92 13.73 0.14 10.64
C ARG A 92 12.68 0.77 9.76
N GLU A 93 12.80 0.51 8.47
CA GLU A 93 11.74 0.81 7.51
C GLU A 93 10.50 -0.05 7.77
N TRP A 94 9.31 0.44 7.41
CA TRP A 94 8.07 -0.34 7.57
C TRP A 94 8.16 -1.74 6.92
N THR A 95 8.85 -1.86 5.78
CA THR A 95 9.11 -3.15 5.11
C THR A 95 9.86 -4.15 6.00
N GLU A 96 10.79 -3.67 6.82
CA GLU A 96 11.57 -4.50 7.74
C GLU A 96 10.77 -4.88 8.98
N TRP A 97 9.91 -3.97 9.45
CA TRP A 97 8.94 -4.27 10.50
C TRP A 97 7.96 -5.36 10.06
N VAL A 98 7.41 -5.27 8.85
CA VAL A 98 6.54 -6.31 8.29
C VAL A 98 7.28 -7.65 8.17
N ALA A 99 8.51 -7.66 7.65
CA ALA A 99 9.31 -8.88 7.55
C ALA A 99 9.51 -9.54 8.93
N LEU A 100 9.79 -8.75 9.96
CA LEU A 100 9.91 -9.22 11.34
C LEU A 100 8.58 -9.80 11.86
N LEU A 101 7.48 -9.05 11.75
CA LEU A 101 6.17 -9.47 12.25
C LEU A 101 5.68 -10.75 11.55
N LYS A 102 5.87 -10.86 10.22
CA LYS A 102 5.58 -12.08 9.46
C LYS A 102 6.43 -13.26 9.93
N SER A 103 7.73 -13.05 10.17
CA SER A 103 8.63 -14.09 10.67
C SER A 103 8.20 -14.58 12.07
N LEU A 104 7.85 -13.66 12.97
CA LEU A 104 7.33 -14.00 14.30
C LEU A 104 6.00 -14.77 14.21
N ALA A 105 5.08 -14.34 13.34
CA ALA A 105 3.78 -15.00 13.14
C ALA A 105 3.94 -16.43 12.58
N THR A 106 4.69 -16.58 11.49
CA THR A 106 4.88 -17.86 10.80
C THR A 106 5.67 -18.86 11.63
N LYS A 107 6.67 -18.40 12.40
CA LYS A 107 7.42 -19.23 13.37
C LYS A 107 6.67 -19.45 14.69
N ARG A 108 5.38 -19.08 14.76
CA ARG A 108 4.50 -19.26 15.93
C ARG A 108 5.06 -18.64 17.22
N ARG A 109 5.79 -17.54 17.11
CA ARG A 109 6.33 -16.79 18.25
C ARG A 109 5.31 -15.83 18.85
N ILE A 110 4.30 -15.43 18.09
CA ILE A 110 3.21 -14.56 18.56
C ILE A 110 2.06 -15.42 19.11
N PRO A 111 1.71 -15.31 20.41
CA PRO A 111 0.52 -15.97 20.95
C PRO A 111 -0.76 -15.39 20.34
N SER A 112 -1.72 -16.23 19.94
CA SER A 112 -2.98 -15.75 19.33
C SER A 112 -3.72 -14.71 20.19
N ARG A 113 -3.72 -14.88 21.52
CA ARG A 113 -4.38 -13.95 22.46
C ARG A 113 -3.88 -12.50 22.39
N VAL A 114 -2.65 -12.27 21.93
CA VAL A 114 -2.11 -10.90 21.82
C VAL A 114 -2.56 -10.19 20.55
N ILE A 115 -3.11 -10.94 19.59
CA ILE A 115 -3.65 -10.42 18.33
C ILE A 115 -5.17 -10.25 18.45
N TYR A 116 -5.71 -9.19 17.87
CA TYR A 116 -7.17 -8.99 17.82
C TYR A 116 -7.86 -10.16 17.11
N GLY A 117 -8.90 -10.71 17.73
CA GLY A 117 -9.62 -11.89 17.20
C GLY A 117 -8.81 -13.19 17.11
N GLY A 118 -7.53 -13.22 17.52
CA GLY A 118 -6.69 -14.41 17.45
C GLY A 118 -6.30 -14.88 16.05
N GLN A 119 -6.58 -14.07 15.01
CA GLN A 119 -6.46 -14.46 13.60
C GLN A 119 -5.05 -14.21 13.04
N ILE A 120 -4.06 -14.98 13.48
CA ILE A 120 -2.64 -14.86 13.05
C ILE A 120 -2.48 -14.92 11.52
N LYS A 121 -3.23 -15.80 10.83
CA LYS A 121 -3.15 -15.91 9.37
C LYS A 121 -3.60 -14.62 8.66
N GLN A 122 -4.68 -14.01 9.15
CA GLN A 122 -5.20 -12.77 8.59
C GLN A 122 -4.28 -11.58 8.87
N LEU A 123 -3.59 -11.56 10.03
CA LEU A 123 -2.53 -10.60 10.29
C LEU A 123 -1.46 -10.64 9.18
N VAL A 124 -0.99 -11.83 8.79
CA VAL A 124 0.03 -11.95 7.73
C VAL A 124 -0.46 -11.37 6.41
N THR A 125 -1.69 -11.66 6.01
CA THR A 125 -2.30 -11.10 4.81
C THR A 125 -2.41 -9.58 4.87
N ILE A 126 -2.86 -9.02 6.00
CA ILE A 126 -3.03 -7.57 6.15
C ILE A 126 -1.66 -6.86 6.16
N LEU A 127 -0.64 -7.47 6.77
CA LEU A 127 0.72 -6.95 6.71
C LEU A 127 1.24 -6.90 5.26
N GLU A 128 0.95 -7.92 4.45
CA GLU A 128 1.30 -7.92 3.03
C GLU A 128 0.55 -6.84 2.25
N ASN A 129 -0.75 -6.66 2.50
CA ASN A 129 -1.54 -5.61 1.87
C ASN A 129 -1.06 -4.21 2.26
N SER A 130 -0.52 -4.03 3.46
CA SER A 130 0.09 -2.76 3.89
C SER A 130 1.45 -2.50 3.24
N LEU A 131 2.03 -3.48 2.54
CA LEU A 131 3.26 -3.36 1.76
C LEU A 131 2.99 -3.13 0.26
N GLU A 132 1.75 -2.87 -0.16
CA GLU A 132 1.37 -2.51 -1.54
C GLU A 132 1.95 -1.15 -1.98
N MET A 133 3.22 -0.90 -1.63
CA MET A 133 4.18 0.03 -2.18
C MET A 133 5.60 -0.42 -1.83
N ARG A 134 6.49 -0.50 -2.82
CA ARG A 134 7.93 -0.46 -2.57
C ARG A 134 8.51 0.91 -2.92
N HIS A 135 9.39 1.36 -2.02
CA HIS A 135 10.33 2.47 -2.09
C HIS A 135 9.74 3.88 -1.95
N ALA A 136 9.48 4.25 -0.69
CA ALA A 136 9.50 5.66 -0.29
C ALA A 136 10.88 6.27 -0.62
N ALA A 137 10.86 7.51 -1.09
CA ALA A 137 11.95 8.48 -1.04
C ALA A 137 13.11 8.48 -2.08
N LYS A 138 13.21 7.61 -3.10
CA LYS A 138 14.39 7.65 -4.01
C LYS A 138 14.20 7.92 -5.51
N HIS A 139 12.97 7.99 -6.03
CA HIS A 139 12.77 8.25 -7.47
C HIS A 139 11.72 9.34 -7.71
N GLN A 140 12.18 10.51 -8.18
CA GLN A 140 11.34 11.66 -8.57
C GLN A 140 10.38 11.35 -9.74
N SER A 141 10.44 10.16 -10.35
CA SER A 141 9.66 9.76 -11.52
C SER A 141 8.56 8.72 -11.20
N ARG A 142 8.11 8.62 -9.94
CA ARG A 142 7.08 7.63 -9.60
C ARG A 142 5.73 8.03 -10.21
N PRO A 143 5.02 7.12 -10.91
CA PRO A 143 3.64 7.37 -11.29
C PRO A 143 2.78 7.53 -10.03
N LEU A 144 1.96 8.58 -10.02
CA LEU A 144 1.00 8.83 -8.95
C LEU A 144 0.05 7.65 -8.79
N LYS A 145 -0.37 7.39 -7.55
CA LYS A 145 -1.43 6.43 -7.27
C LYS A 145 -2.79 7.08 -7.48
N ASP A 146 -3.73 6.28 -7.95
CA ASP A 146 -5.14 6.67 -7.89
C ASP A 146 -5.59 6.83 -6.42
N ASP A 147 -6.59 7.68 -6.23
CA ASP A 147 -7.08 8.05 -4.90
C ASP A 147 -7.53 6.83 -4.08
N ARG A 148 -8.15 5.86 -4.75
CA ARG A 148 -8.68 4.66 -4.08
C ARG A 148 -7.54 3.82 -3.52
N ASN A 149 -6.44 3.71 -4.23
CA ASN A 149 -5.24 3.00 -3.78
C ASN A 149 -4.62 3.69 -2.54
N VAL A 150 -4.52 5.02 -2.54
CA VAL A 150 -4.02 5.76 -1.35
C VAL A 150 -4.91 5.48 -0.12
N LEU A 151 -6.22 5.60 -0.27
CA LEU A 151 -7.18 5.32 0.81
C LEU A 151 -7.13 3.86 1.28
N GLN A 152 -6.95 2.90 0.36
CA GLN A 152 -6.78 1.49 0.70
C GLN A 152 -5.53 1.22 1.53
N LEU A 153 -4.42 1.92 1.27
CA LEU A 153 -3.20 1.79 2.06
C LEU A 153 -3.38 2.29 3.49
N ILE A 154 -4.05 3.44 3.66
CA ILE A 154 -4.40 3.94 4.99
C ILE A 154 -5.30 2.91 5.70
N SER A 155 -6.33 2.41 5.01
CA SER A 155 -7.25 1.40 5.55
C SER A 155 -6.53 0.10 5.96
N ALA A 156 -5.59 -0.39 5.14
CA ALA A 156 -4.76 -1.54 5.46
C ALA A 156 -3.91 -1.28 6.71
N GLY A 157 -3.32 -0.08 6.83
CA GLY A 157 -2.62 0.37 8.03
C GLY A 157 -3.52 0.37 9.28
N THR A 158 -4.74 0.90 9.17
CA THR A 158 -5.72 0.87 10.27
C THR A 158 -6.02 -0.56 10.71
N GLN A 159 -6.13 -1.51 9.77
CA GLN A 159 -6.29 -2.92 10.10
C GLN A 159 -5.04 -3.49 10.80
N VAL A 160 -3.83 -3.14 10.37
CA VAL A 160 -2.61 -3.55 11.10
C VAL A 160 -2.66 -3.08 12.55
N ALA A 161 -2.94 -1.79 12.78
CA ALA A 161 -3.06 -1.22 14.12
C ALA A 161 -4.11 -1.95 14.98
N LYS A 162 -5.25 -2.30 14.37
CA LYS A 162 -6.30 -3.11 15.00
C LYS A 162 -5.81 -4.49 15.41
N PHE A 163 -5.15 -5.20 14.50
CA PHE A 163 -4.62 -6.54 14.78
C PHE A 163 -3.58 -6.52 15.91
N LEU A 164 -2.75 -5.47 15.97
CA LEU A 164 -1.77 -5.26 17.03
C LEU A 164 -2.37 -4.66 18.32
N LYS A 165 -3.68 -4.43 18.37
CA LYS A 165 -4.43 -3.87 19.50
C LYS A 165 -3.91 -2.49 19.95
N ASN A 166 -3.50 -1.65 19.00
CA ASN A 166 -3.02 -0.30 19.28
C ASN A 166 -4.12 0.73 18.96
N ALA A 167 -4.95 1.04 19.98
CA ALA A 167 -6.08 1.96 19.81
C ALA A 167 -5.66 3.37 19.37
N PRO A 168 -4.61 4.00 19.95
CA PRO A 168 -4.16 5.32 19.49
C PRO A 168 -3.71 5.33 18.02
N ALA A 169 -3.07 4.25 17.55
CA ALA A 169 -2.68 4.15 16.14
C ALA A 169 -3.89 3.97 15.22
N MET A 170 -4.91 3.21 15.64
CA MET A 170 -6.14 3.06 14.86
C MET A 170 -6.87 4.39 14.71
N GLU A 171 -7.05 5.13 15.79
CA GLU A 171 -7.73 6.43 15.79
C GLU A 171 -6.99 7.44 14.91
N TYR A 172 -5.67 7.48 15.01
CA TYR A 172 -4.84 8.34 14.16
C TYR A 172 -5.03 8.02 12.66
N LEU A 173 -4.95 6.74 12.29
CA LEU A 173 -5.04 6.33 10.89
C LEU A 173 -6.46 6.48 10.32
N ASP A 174 -7.48 6.30 11.15
CA ASP A 174 -8.88 6.57 10.78
C ASP A 174 -9.10 8.06 10.51
N LYS A 175 -8.56 8.93 11.38
CA LYS A 175 -8.57 10.37 11.16
C LYS A 175 -7.82 10.76 9.88
N LEU A 176 -6.63 10.20 9.66
CA LEU A 176 -5.84 10.46 8.44
C LEU A 176 -6.59 10.01 7.19
N TYR A 177 -7.33 8.90 7.26
CA TYR A 177 -8.20 8.45 6.15
C TYR A 177 -9.24 9.52 5.82
N CYS A 178 -9.98 10.00 6.82
CA CYS A 178 -11.02 11.01 6.63
C CYS A 178 -10.44 12.32 6.06
N GLU A 179 -9.33 12.81 6.62
CA GLU A 179 -8.67 14.02 6.14
C GLU A 179 -8.16 13.88 4.70
N THR A 180 -7.63 12.71 4.34
CA THR A 180 -7.18 12.42 2.97
C THR A 180 -8.36 12.36 2.00
N GLU A 181 -9.48 11.74 2.41
CA GLU A 181 -10.70 11.68 1.62
C GLU A 181 -11.28 13.08 1.39
N GLU A 182 -11.36 13.91 2.42
CA GLU A 182 -11.79 15.32 2.33
C GLU A 182 -10.90 16.12 1.38
N LEU A 183 -9.57 15.95 1.46
CA LEU A 183 -8.62 16.58 0.56
C LEU A 183 -8.88 16.16 -0.90
N ILE A 184 -9.05 14.86 -1.15
CA ILE A 184 -9.40 14.33 -2.48
C ILE A 184 -10.68 14.98 -3.01
N GLN A 185 -11.74 15.09 -2.19
CA GLN A 185 -12.99 15.72 -2.61
C GLN A 185 -12.82 17.20 -2.88
N SER A 186 -12.04 17.92 -2.06
CA SER A 186 -11.75 19.34 -2.29
C SER A 186 -11.04 19.58 -3.62
N ARG A 187 -10.11 18.70 -4.01
CA ARG A 187 -9.39 18.76 -5.29
C ARG A 187 -10.31 18.45 -6.48
N LYS A 188 -11.26 17.54 -6.32
CA LYS A 188 -12.29 17.25 -7.34
C LYS A 188 -13.23 18.43 -7.58
N LEU A 189 -13.59 19.14 -6.52
CA LEU A 189 -14.53 20.26 -6.56
C LEU A 189 -13.86 21.59 -6.92
N ALA A 190 -12.55 21.69 -6.81
CA ALA A 190 -11.79 22.83 -7.31
C ALA A 190 -11.57 22.65 -8.82
N PRO A 191 -12.37 23.28 -9.71
CA PRO A 191 -12.04 23.28 -11.13
C PRO A 191 -10.64 23.87 -11.31
N ALA A 192 -9.87 23.31 -12.25
CA ALA A 192 -8.58 23.81 -12.69
C ALA A 192 -8.66 25.33 -12.94
N SER A 193 -8.35 26.11 -11.91
CA SER A 193 -8.32 27.55 -11.96
C SER A 193 -6.85 27.91 -11.96
N THR A 194 -6.46 28.65 -12.99
CA THR A 194 -5.16 29.31 -13.20
C THR A 194 -4.07 28.51 -13.92
N ASP A 195 -4.28 28.26 -15.22
CA ASP A 195 -3.22 28.55 -16.20
C ASP A 195 -3.79 29.48 -17.28
N GLY A 196 -3.97 30.74 -16.87
CA GLY A 196 -4.41 31.85 -17.71
C GLY A 196 -3.27 32.84 -17.88
N SER A 197 -2.14 32.40 -18.45
CA SER A 197 -1.13 33.32 -18.94
C SER A 197 -1.60 33.90 -20.29
N LEU A 198 -2.47 34.90 -20.18
CA LEU A 198 -2.72 35.87 -21.23
C LEU A 198 -1.42 36.63 -21.49
N VAL A 199 -0.67 36.19 -22.49
CA VAL A 199 0.41 37.01 -23.09
C VAL A 199 -0.27 38.18 -23.80
N PRO A 200 -0.03 39.45 -23.42
CA PRO A 200 -0.53 40.57 -24.20
C PRO A 200 0.26 40.64 -25.51
N HIS A 201 -0.40 40.31 -26.62
CA HIS A 201 0.07 40.64 -27.96
C HIS A 201 0.05 42.17 -28.11
N ASN A 202 1.21 42.80 -27.95
CA ASN A 202 1.37 44.20 -28.29
C ASN A 202 1.45 44.34 -29.82
N ARG A 203 0.29 44.62 -30.44
CA ARG A 203 0.20 45.15 -31.80
C ARG A 203 0.63 46.63 -31.75
N SER A 204 1.82 46.91 -32.26
CA SER A 204 2.15 48.25 -32.76
C SER A 204 2.33 48.19 -34.27
N SER A 205 1.32 48.72 -34.95
CA SER A 205 1.25 48.95 -36.37
C SER A 205 2.21 50.06 -36.80
N ASN A 206 3.01 49.76 -37.81
CA ASN A 206 3.20 50.56 -39.03
C ASN A 206 3.25 52.10 -38.90
N THR A 207 4.44 52.67 -39.13
CA THR A 207 4.53 54.03 -39.70
C THR A 207 5.65 54.04 -40.73
N GLY A 208 5.26 54.07 -42.01
CA GLY A 208 6.16 54.34 -43.12
C GLY A 208 6.51 55.83 -43.18
N ARG A 209 7.79 56.11 -43.44
CA ARG A 209 8.38 57.28 -44.09
C ARG A 209 9.80 56.81 -44.45
N GLY A 210 10.27 56.76 -45.69
CA GLY A 210 10.07 57.72 -46.76
C GLY A 210 11.20 58.75 -46.73
N GLN A 211 12.18 58.55 -47.60
CA GLN A 211 13.02 59.54 -48.31
C GLN A 211 14.32 60.14 -47.69
N LEU A 212 15.37 60.02 -48.52
CA LEU A 212 16.49 60.95 -48.84
C LEU A 212 17.58 61.10 -47.75
N ALA A 213 18.88 61.04 -48.04
CA ALA A 213 19.66 61.25 -49.26
C ALA A 213 20.92 60.36 -49.29
#